data_AF-A0A5N9HTF0-F1
#
_entry.id   AF-A0A5N9HTF0-F1
#
_cell.length_a   1.000
_cell.length_b   1.000
_cell.length_c   1.000
_cell.angle_alpha   90.00
_cell.angle_beta   90.00
_cell.angle_gamma   90.00
#
_symmetry.space_group_name_H-M   'P 1'
#
loop_
_entity.id
_entity.type
_entity.pdbx_description
1 polymer ?
#
loop_
_entity_poly.entity_id
_entity_poly.type
_entity_poly.pdbx_seq_one_letter_code
_entity_poly.pdbx_strand_id
1 'polypeptide(L)'
;MKSRDLGRFVGILGAALVFFSGCVSIILGLVDSTPEQSGNALVSRGLILVSLSCVAGYGARVSFNRPSFASVVFIGTSAVGCIVAFRSFAIAGFLLLIASAITYSNRYKG
;
A
#
# COMPACT_ATOMS: atom_id res chain seq x y z
N MET A 1 -15.44 -13.74 -11.75
CA MET A 1 -15.46 -12.70 -10.69
C MET A 1 -15.96 -11.40 -11.31
N LYS A 2 -16.86 -10.67 -10.65
CA LYS A 2 -17.25 -9.33 -11.12
C LYS A 2 -16.04 -8.40 -11.01
N SER A 3 -15.84 -7.49 -11.97
CA SER A 3 -14.66 -6.59 -12.01
C SER A 3 -14.48 -5.76 -10.73
N ARG A 4 -15.56 -5.55 -9.96
CA ARG A 4 -15.54 -4.90 -8.64
C ARG A 4 -14.85 -5.74 -7.56
N ASP A 5 -15.07 -7.06 -7.57
CA ASP A 5 -14.43 -7.98 -6.63
C ASP A 5 -12.93 -8.12 -6.92
N LEU A 6 -12.55 -8.05 -8.20
CA LEU A 6 -11.15 -8.07 -8.64
C LEU A 6 -10.39 -6.85 -8.10
N GLY A 7 -10.93 -5.64 -8.27
CA GLY A 7 -10.28 -4.41 -7.77
C GLY A 7 -10.08 -4.41 -6.25
N ARG A 8 -11.06 -4.95 -5.51
CA ARG A 8 -10.96 -5.11 -4.05
C ARG A 8 -9.93 -6.16 -3.66
N PHE A 9 -9.92 -7.31 -4.34
CA PHE A 9 -8.94 -8.36 -4.08
C PHE A 9 -7.52 -7.86 -4.29
N VAL A 10 -7.27 -7.16 -5.42
CA VAL A 10 -5.97 -6.56 -5.72
C VAL A 10 -5.60 -5.46 -4.71
N GLY A 11 -6.58 -4.63 -4.28
CA GLY A 11 -6.35 -3.61 -3.27
C GLY A 11 -5.99 -4.18 -1.90
N ILE A 12 -6.66 -5.26 -1.46
CA ILE A 12 -6.35 -5.98 -0.22
C ILE A 12 -4.97 -6.64 -0.33
N LEU A 13 -4.67 -7.27 -1.46
CA LEU A 13 -3.38 -7.91 -1.70
C LEU A 13 -2.25 -6.87 -1.66
N GLY A 14 -2.45 -5.71 -2.30
CA GLY A 14 -1.52 -4.58 -2.24
C GLY A 14 -1.31 -4.10 -0.81
N ALA A 15 -2.39 -3.87 -0.05
CA ALA A 15 -2.31 -3.47 1.36
C ALA A 15 -1.56 -4.50 2.23
N ALA A 16 -1.80 -5.79 2.03
CA ALA A 16 -1.10 -6.85 2.75
C ALA A 16 0.40 -6.84 2.45
N LEU A 17 0.80 -6.63 1.20
CA LEU A 17 2.21 -6.53 0.83
C LEU A 17 2.88 -5.27 1.39
N VAL A 18 2.16 -4.14 1.44
CA VAL A 18 2.62 -2.92 2.13
C VAL A 18 2.88 -3.22 3.62
N PHE A 19 1.95 -3.92 4.27
CA PHE A 19 2.10 -4.31 5.67
C PHE A 19 3.33 -5.19 5.91
N PHE A 20 3.48 -6.26 5.13
CA PHE A 20 4.64 -7.15 5.24
C PHE A 20 5.97 -6.43 4.98
N SER A 21 6.02 -5.56 3.97
CA SER A 21 7.19 -4.72 3.69
C SER A 21 7.54 -3.81 4.87
N GLY A 22 6.52 -3.25 5.53
CA GLY A 22 6.67 -2.49 6.77
C GLY A 22 7.25 -3.31 7.92
N CYS A 23 6.67 -4.47 8.20
CA CYS A 23 7.17 -5.38 9.26
C CYS A 23 8.62 -5.79 9.03
N VAL A 24 9.00 -6.17 7.80
CA VAL A 24 10.38 -6.53 7.45
C VAL A 24 11.32 -5.34 7.69
N SER A 25 10.92 -4.12 7.32
CA SER A 25 11.72 -2.91 7.55
C SER A 25 11.94 -2.61 9.04
N ILE A 26 10.92 -2.84 9.88
CA ILE A 26 11.04 -2.71 11.34
C ILE A 26 12.02 -3.74 11.89
N ILE A 27 11.85 -5.01 11.51
CA ILE A 27 12.71 -6.11 11.98
C ILE A 27 14.17 -5.84 11.58
N LEU A 28 14.42 -5.48 10.31
CA LEU A 28 15.77 -5.13 9.86
C LEU A 28 16.32 -3.91 10.61
N GLY A 29 15.52 -2.88 10.87
CA GLY A 29 15.96 -1.72 11.65
C GLY A 29 16.26 -2.01 13.13
N LEU A 30 15.67 -3.06 13.69
CA LEU A 30 15.95 -3.53 15.06
C LEU A 30 17.18 -4.46 15.12
N VAL A 31 17.47 -5.17 14.04
CA VAL A 31 18.59 -6.13 13.95
C VAL A 31 19.87 -5.46 13.46
N ASP A 32 19.79 -4.56 12.47
CA ASP A 32 20.92 -3.76 11.99
C ASP A 32 21.02 -2.45 12.79
N SER A 33 21.74 -2.53 13.91
CA SER A 33 22.23 -1.34 14.63
C SER A 33 23.65 -0.97 14.17
N THR A 34 23.91 -1.01 12.87
CA THR A 34 25.18 -0.53 12.31
C THR A 34 25.16 1.01 12.24
N PRO A 35 26.25 1.70 12.67
CA PRO A 35 26.25 3.15 12.89
C PRO A 35 26.10 4.00 11.62
N GLU A 36 26.26 3.42 10.42
CA GLU A 36 26.22 4.13 9.14
C GLU A 36 24.80 4.31 8.57
N GLN A 37 23.83 3.52 9.03
CA GLN A 37 22.44 3.61 8.61
C GLN A 37 21.56 3.47 9.85
N SER A 38 21.26 4.60 10.51
CA SER A 38 20.56 4.60 11.80
C SER A 38 19.36 3.65 11.76
N GLY A 39 19.38 2.55 12.52
CA GLY A 39 18.29 1.57 12.57
C GLY A 39 16.92 2.24 12.82
N ASN A 40 16.91 3.37 13.52
CA ASN A 40 15.74 4.24 13.69
C ASN A 40 15.11 4.75 12.38
N ALA A 41 15.89 5.00 11.33
CA ALA A 41 15.37 5.37 10.01
C ALA A 41 14.66 4.19 9.33
N LEU A 42 15.14 2.96 9.51
CA LEU A 42 14.49 1.75 9.01
C LEU A 42 13.20 1.45 9.78
N VAL A 43 13.23 1.57 11.11
CA VAL A 43 12.05 1.41 11.97
C VAL A 43 10.98 2.46 11.64
N SER A 44 11.36 3.73 11.47
CA SER A 44 10.40 4.79 11.13
C SER A 44 9.78 4.59 9.74
N ARG A 45 10.58 4.19 8.72
CA ARG A 45 10.05 3.80 7.41
C ARG A 45 9.08 2.62 7.50
N GLY A 46 9.43 1.61 8.29
CA GLY A 46 8.58 0.45 8.54
C GLY A 46 7.25 0.81 9.20
N LEU A 47 7.26 1.69 10.20
CA LEU A 47 6.05 2.22 10.84
C LEU A 47 5.17 3.01 9.88
N ILE A 48 5.77 3.82 9.00
CA ILE A 48 5.04 4.56 7.97
C ILE A 48 4.37 3.59 6.99
N LEU A 49 5.06 2.54 6.55
CA LEU A 49 4.49 1.50 5.68
C LEU A 49 3.35 0.75 6.35
N VAL A 50 3.50 0.34 7.61
CA VAL A 50 2.41 -0.29 8.37
C VAL A 50 1.19 0.63 8.44
N SER A 51 1.40 1.92 8.72
CA SER A 51 0.31 2.91 8.76
C SER A 51 -0.38 3.07 7.39
N LEU A 52 0.40 3.11 6.31
CA LEU A 52 -0.09 3.16 4.93
C LEU A 52 -0.92 1.91 4.56
N SER A 53 -0.56 0.73 5.09
CA SER A 53 -1.35 -0.49 4.88
C SER A 53 -2.76 -0.38 5.46
N CYS A 54 -2.91 0.23 6.64
CA CYS A 54 -4.21 0.45 7.27
C CYS A 54 -5.07 1.40 6.42
N VAL A 55 -4.44 2.46 5.87
CA VAL A 55 -5.09 3.42 4.98
C VAL A 55 -5.55 2.76 3.67
N ALA A 56 -4.71 1.94 3.04
CA ALA A 56 -5.11 1.15 1.87
C ALA A 56 -6.21 0.13 2.18
N GLY A 57 -6.15 -0.54 3.34
CA GLY A 57 -7.22 -1.43 3.80
C GLY A 57 -8.56 -0.72 3.97
N TYR A 58 -8.55 0.50 4.50
CA TYR A 58 -9.74 1.36 4.57
C TYR A 58 -10.26 1.72 3.18
N GLY A 59 -9.37 2.10 2.25
CA GLY A 59 -9.71 2.36 0.84
C GLY A 59 -10.39 1.15 0.18
N ALA A 60 -9.86 -0.06 0.41
CA ALA A 60 -10.47 -1.29 -0.10
C ALA A 60 -11.87 -1.55 0.47
N ARG A 61 -12.11 -1.25 1.75
CA ARG A 61 -13.43 -1.38 2.39
C ARG A 61 -14.45 -0.37 1.82
N VAL A 62 -14.04 0.88 1.63
CA VAL A 62 -14.93 1.97 1.18
C VAL A 62 -15.19 1.95 -0.34
N SER A 63 -14.40 1.18 -1.10
CA SER A 63 -14.48 1.09 -2.57
C SER A 63 -15.88 0.76 -3.12
N PHE A 64 -16.76 0.09 -2.37
CA PHE A 64 -18.14 -0.19 -2.79
C PHE A 64 -19.04 1.04 -2.84
N ASN A 65 -18.89 1.93 -1.86
CA ASN A 65 -19.76 3.09 -1.68
C ASN A 65 -19.16 4.35 -2.29
N ARG A 66 -17.82 4.46 -2.31
CA ARG A 66 -17.09 5.61 -2.86
C ARG A 66 -15.85 5.16 -3.65
N PRO A 67 -16.02 4.64 -4.88
CA PRO A 67 -14.92 4.15 -5.71
C PRO A 67 -13.90 5.24 -6.06
N SER A 68 -14.33 6.49 -6.27
CA SER A 68 -13.43 7.64 -6.52
C SER A 68 -12.54 7.99 -5.33
N PHE A 69 -13.05 7.84 -4.11
CA PHE A 69 -12.25 8.08 -2.92
C PHE A 69 -11.23 6.96 -2.74
N ALA A 70 -11.64 5.70 -2.93
CA ALA A 70 -10.76 4.55 -2.84
C ALA A 70 -9.62 4.60 -3.87
N SER A 71 -9.87 5.01 -5.11
CA SER A 71 -8.82 5.16 -6.14
C SER A 71 -7.76 6.20 -5.76
N VAL A 72 -8.18 7.33 -5.20
CA VAL A 72 -7.26 8.38 -4.72
C VAL A 72 -6.44 7.87 -3.53
N VAL A 73 -7.08 7.16 -2.60
CA VAL A 73 -6.40 6.54 -1.45
C VAL A 73 -5.33 5.55 -1.92
N PHE A 74 -5.63 4.68 -2.89
CA PHE A 74 -4.64 3.73 -3.40
C PHE A 74 -3.46 4.42 -4.11
N ILE A 75 -3.73 5.46 -4.91
CA ILE A 75 -2.66 6.25 -5.57
C ILE A 75 -1.79 6.96 -4.54
N GLY A 76 -2.40 7.63 -3.56
CA GLY A 76 -1.67 8.31 -2.49
C GLY A 76 -0.82 7.33 -1.68
N THR A 77 -1.39 6.17 -1.34
CA THR A 77 -0.65 5.13 -0.61
C THR A 77 0.53 4.62 -1.42
N SER A 78 0.34 4.39 -2.72
CA SER A 78 1.40 3.95 -3.63
C SER A 78 2.51 5.01 -3.74
N ALA A 79 2.15 6.28 -3.90
CA ALA A 79 3.12 7.37 -4.07
C ALA A 79 3.99 7.56 -2.81
N VAL A 80 3.36 7.62 -1.63
CA VAL A 80 4.08 7.75 -0.37
C VAL A 80 4.92 6.51 -0.09
N GLY A 81 4.37 5.31 -0.32
CA GLY A 81 5.11 4.05 -0.13
C GLY A 81 6.34 3.94 -1.03
N CYS A 82 6.26 4.40 -2.29
CA CYS A 82 7.42 4.45 -3.19
C CYS A 82 8.52 5.39 -2.68
N ILE A 83 8.18 6.54 -2.07
CA ILE A 83 9.15 7.47 -1.49
C ILE A 83 9.82 6.85 -0.26
N VAL A 84 9.04 6.18 0.60
CA VAL A 84 9.50 5.66 1.89
C VAL A 84 10.36 4.40 1.74
N ALA A 85 10.03 3.53 0.78
CA ALA A 85 10.59 2.18 0.69
C ALA A 85 11.28 1.87 -0.65
N PHE A 86 11.29 2.82 -1.59
CA PHE A 86 11.99 2.71 -2.88
C PHE A 86 11.78 1.33 -3.55
N ARG A 87 12.85 0.54 -3.73
CA ARG A 87 12.86 -0.71 -4.51
C ARG A 87 12.08 -1.84 -3.85
N SER A 88 12.04 -1.89 -2.53
CA SER A 88 11.37 -2.96 -1.77
C SER A 88 9.84 -2.92 -1.88
N PHE A 89 9.31 -1.78 -2.35
CA PHE A 89 7.87 -1.50 -2.43
C PHE A 89 7.28 -1.57 -3.83
N ALA A 90 8.11 -1.72 -4.87
CA ALA A 90 7.69 -1.59 -6.26
C ALA A 90 6.50 -2.51 -6.63
N ILE A 91 6.50 -3.74 -6.12
CA ILE A 91 5.43 -4.72 -6.35
C ILE A 91 4.12 -4.31 -5.66
N ALA A 92 4.20 -3.88 -4.40
CA ALA A 92 3.04 -3.45 -3.63
C ALA A 92 2.43 -2.16 -4.21
N GLY A 93 3.28 -1.20 -4.59
CA GLY A 93 2.85 0.03 -5.27
C GLY A 93 2.20 -0.26 -6.62
N PHE A 94 2.78 -1.16 -7.42
CA PHE A 94 2.19 -1.54 -8.70
C PHE A 94 0.80 -2.19 -8.55
N LEU A 95 0.63 -3.07 -7.55
CA LEU A 95 -0.66 -3.65 -7.23
C LEU A 95 -1.69 -2.61 -6.78
N LEU A 96 -1.29 -1.62 -5.97
CA LEU A 96 -2.16 -0.52 -5.57
C LEU A 96 -2.57 0.36 -6.76
N LEU A 97 -1.67 0.59 -7.74
CA LEU A 97 -1.99 1.30 -8.98
C LEU A 97 -2.99 0.52 -9.85
N ILE A 98 -2.79 -0.80 -9.99
CA ILE A 98 -3.75 -1.66 -10.71
C ILE A 98 -5.11 -1.65 -10.02
N ALA A 99 -5.14 -1.78 -8.68
CA ALA A 99 -6.38 -1.71 -7.91
C ALA A 99 -7.10 -0.36 -8.12
N SER A 100 -6.35 0.75 -8.14
CA SER A 100 -6.90 2.07 -8.43
C SER A 100 -7.49 2.15 -9.83
N ALA A 101 -6.75 1.68 -10.85
CA ALA A 101 -7.20 1.70 -12.24
C ALA A 101 -8.49 0.89 -12.45
N ILE A 102 -8.58 -0.31 -11.85
CA ILE A 102 -9.78 -1.15 -11.90
C ILE A 102 -10.95 -0.48 -11.18
N THR A 103 -10.70 0.09 -10.00
CA THR A 103 -11.74 0.75 -9.19
C THR A 103 -12.28 2.00 -9.90
N TYR A 104 -11.42 2.76 -10.56
CA TYR A 104 -11.80 3.92 -11.36
C TYR A 104 -12.54 3.52 -12.64
N SER A 105 -12.07 2.51 -13.38
CA SER A 105 -12.72 2.03 -14.61
C SER A 105 -14.14 1.51 -14.35
N ASN A 106 -14.36 0.82 -13.23
CA ASN A 106 -15.69 0.33 -12.84
C ASN A 106 -16.68 1.45 -12.48
N ARG A 107 -16.22 2.68 -12.23
CA ARG A 107 -17.09 3.84 -12.02
C ARG A 107 -17.83 4.25 -13.29
N TYR A 108 -17.21 4.09 -14.46
CA TYR A 108 -17.76 4.53 -15.75
C TYR A 108 -18.60 3.45 -16.46
N LYS A 109 -18.68 2.24 -15.88
CA LYS A 109 -19.44 1.11 -16.43
C LYS A 109 -20.77 0.83 -15.70
N GLY A 110 -21.16 1.68 -14.75
CA GLY A 110 -22.46 1.66 -14.09
C GLY A 110 -23.27 2.87 -14.50
#